data_AF-A0A7W1MY52-F1
#
_entry.id   AF-A0A7W1MY52-F1
#
_cell.length_a   1.000
_cell.length_b   1.000
_cell.length_c   1.000
_cell.angle_alpha   90.00
_cell.angle_beta   90.00
_cell.angle_gamma   90.00
#
_symmetry.space_group_name_H-M   'P 1'
#
loop_
_entity.id
_entity.type
_entity.pdbx_description
1 polymer ?
#
loop_
_entity_poly.entity_id
_entity_poly.type
_entity_poly.pdbx_seq_one_letter_code
_entity_poly.pdbx_strand_id
1 'polypeptide(L)'
;ASVIEGRERVLSELPGIGIDAPPSQANFVWMRAAGVPGADLAARLERAGVLVAAGGPLGDERHVRASIRGAAATERLLSALSSAAGGEPRSSAERSPSGRRLG
;
A
#
# COMPACT_ATOMS: atom_id res chain seq x y z
N ALA A 1 12.67 2.78 16.34
CA ALA A 1 11.32 2.23 16.55
C ALA A 1 11.44 0.74 16.80
N SER A 2 10.84 0.27 17.89
CA SER A 2 10.68 -1.16 18.17
C SER A 2 9.67 -1.81 17.21
N VAL A 3 9.61 -3.14 17.19
CA VAL A 3 8.60 -3.88 16.41
C VAL A 3 7.17 -3.52 16.86
N ILE A 4 6.97 -3.26 18.15
CA ILE A 4 5.67 -2.89 18.73
C ILE A 4 5.26 -1.50 18.22
N GLU A 5 6.12 -0.51 18.43
CA GLU A 5 5.88 0.88 17.98
C GLU A 5 5.64 0.94 16.46
N GLY A 6 6.44 0.20 15.69
CA GLY A 6 6.29 0.13 14.24
C GLY A 6 4.96 -0.49 13.81
N ARG A 7 4.48 -1.51 14.52
CA ARG A 7 3.21 -2.18 14.23
C ARG A 7 2.03 -1.30 14.58
N GLU A 8 2.06 -0.67 15.75
CA GLU A 8 1.01 0.25 16.21
C GLU A 8 0.86 1.43 15.25
N ARG A 9 1.98 2.02 14.84
CA ARG A 9 1.99 3.09 13.84
C ARG A 9 1.43 2.64 12.50
N VAL A 10 1.80 1.45 12.02
CA VAL A 10 1.21 0.94 10.77
C VAL A 10 -0.30 0.82 10.92
N LEU A 11 -0.77 0.10 11.94
CA LEU A 11 -2.19 -0.17 12.15
C LEU A 11 -3.03 1.12 12.29
N SER A 12 -2.50 2.18 12.89
CA SER A 12 -3.22 3.44 13.03
C SER A 12 -3.40 4.21 11.72
N GLU A 13 -2.46 4.06 10.77
CA GLU A 13 -2.45 4.81 9.51
C GLU A 13 -3.23 4.10 8.38
N LEU A 14 -3.32 2.77 8.41
CA LEU A 14 -3.95 1.97 7.36
C LEU A 14 -5.37 2.43 6.97
N PRO A 15 -6.29 2.74 7.92
CA PRO A 15 -7.65 3.17 7.56
C PRO A 15 -7.67 4.46 6.74
N GLY A 16 -6.74 5.40 7.02
CA GLY A 16 -6.65 6.67 6.31
C GLY A 16 -6.21 6.55 4.84
N ILE A 17 -5.67 5.39 4.45
CA ILE A 17 -5.20 5.10 3.10
C ILE A 17 -5.99 3.97 2.42
N GLY A 18 -7.18 3.62 2.94
CA GLY A 18 -8.06 2.62 2.33
C GLY A 18 -7.57 1.18 2.47
N ILE A 19 -6.74 0.91 3.47
CA ILE A 19 -6.26 -0.43 3.82
C ILE A 19 -6.93 -0.88 5.12
N ASP A 20 -7.46 -2.09 5.13
CA ASP A 20 -8.01 -2.72 6.33
C ASP A 20 -7.06 -3.79 6.85
N ALA A 21 -6.90 -3.85 8.18
CA ALA A 21 -6.18 -4.91 8.88
C ALA A 21 -6.81 -5.16 10.25
N PRO A 22 -6.94 -6.43 10.70
CA PRO A 22 -7.24 -6.71 12.10
C PRO A 22 -6.08 -6.27 13.01
N PRO A 23 -6.35 -6.07 14.32
CA PRO A 23 -5.29 -5.92 15.31
C PRO A 23 -4.30 -7.09 15.24
N SER A 24 -3.02 -6.81 15.49
CA SER A 24 -1.97 -7.82 15.47
C SER A 24 -1.12 -7.75 16.73
N GLN A 25 -0.81 -8.93 17.28
CA GLN A 25 0.18 -9.12 18.35
C GLN A 25 1.48 -9.78 17.81
N ALA A 26 1.56 -10.04 16.51
CA ALA A 26 2.72 -10.65 15.85
C ALA A 26 3.71 -9.60 15.34
N ASN A 27 4.84 -10.03 14.79
CA ASN A 27 5.81 -9.15 14.11
C ASN A 27 5.39 -8.80 12.66
N PHE A 28 4.11 -8.91 12.32
CA PHE A 28 3.58 -8.62 11.00
C PHE A 28 2.17 -8.05 11.08
N VAL A 29 1.74 -7.42 9.98
CA VAL A 29 0.36 -6.98 9.77
C VAL A 29 -0.21 -7.78 8.59
N TRP A 30 -1.43 -8.25 8.77
CA TRP A 30 -2.23 -8.94 7.76
C TRP A 30 -3.25 -7.94 7.23
N MET A 31 -3.20 -7.61 5.94
CA MET A 31 -3.97 -6.46 5.44
C MET A 31 -4.50 -6.68 4.04
N ARG A 32 -5.58 -5.98 3.71
CA ARG A 32 -6.19 -5.96 2.38
C ARG A 32 -6.51 -4.54 1.96
N ALA A 33 -6.44 -4.27 0.67
CA ALA A 33 -6.98 -3.07 0.05
C ALA A 33 -8.39 -3.37 -0.47
N ALA A 34 -9.35 -2.46 -0.26
CA ALA A 34 -10.70 -2.65 -0.77
C ALA A 34 -10.69 -2.71 -2.31
N GLY A 35 -11.28 -3.76 -2.89
CA GLY A 35 -11.36 -3.94 -4.35
C GLY A 35 -10.05 -4.30 -5.06
N VAL A 36 -8.96 -4.56 -4.32
CA VAL A 36 -7.67 -4.97 -4.91
C VAL A 36 -7.31 -6.38 -4.42
N PRO A 37 -7.13 -7.36 -5.31
CA PRO A 37 -6.64 -8.69 -4.94
C PRO A 37 -5.28 -8.62 -4.23
N GLY A 38 -5.03 -9.55 -3.30
CA GLY A 38 -3.80 -9.56 -2.51
C GLY A 38 -2.54 -9.75 -3.37
N ALA A 39 -2.64 -10.58 -4.42
CA ALA A 39 -1.55 -10.76 -5.39
C ALA A 39 -1.21 -9.46 -6.14
N ASP A 40 -2.22 -8.70 -6.56
CA ASP A 40 -2.03 -7.41 -7.24
C ASP A 40 -1.45 -6.36 -6.31
N LEU A 41 -1.91 -6.32 -5.05
CA LEU A 41 -1.33 -5.46 -4.02
C LEU A 41 0.14 -5.80 -3.77
N ALA A 42 0.47 -7.09 -3.65
CA ALA A 42 1.85 -7.54 -3.49
C ALA A 42 2.74 -7.11 -4.67
N ALA A 43 2.26 -7.29 -5.92
CA ALA A 43 2.99 -6.88 -7.11
C ALA A 43 3.17 -5.35 -7.21
N ARG A 44 2.17 -4.55 -6.78
CA ARG A 44 2.28 -3.09 -6.70
C ARG A 44 3.35 -2.66 -5.69
N LEU A 45 3.36 -3.28 -4.52
CA LEU A 45 4.35 -3.00 -3.47
C LEU A 45 5.76 -3.42 -3.90
N GLU A 46 5.90 -4.56 -4.57
CA GLU A 46 7.19 -5.02 -5.10
C GLU A 46 7.77 -4.03 -6.11
N ARG A 47 6.95 -3.50 -7.04
CA ARG A 47 7.37 -2.43 -7.97
C ARG A 47 7.81 -1.14 -7.27
N ALA A 48 7.30 -0.89 -6.07
CA ALA A 48 7.71 0.22 -5.20
C ALA A 48 8.92 -0.12 -4.30
N GLY A 49 9.54 -1.30 -4.47
CA GLY A 49 10.68 -1.75 -3.70
C GLY A 49 10.33 -2.32 -2.31
N VAL A 50 9.08 -2.69 -2.07
CA VAL A 50 8.59 -3.25 -0.81
C VAL A 50 8.08 -4.68 -1.02
N LEU A 51 8.80 -5.66 -0.48
CA LEU A 51 8.41 -7.07 -0.57
C LEU A 51 7.47 -7.47 0.57
N VAL A 52 6.34 -8.10 0.22
CA VAL A 52 5.36 -8.68 1.14
C VAL A 52 4.99 -10.09 0.69
N ALA A 53 4.45 -10.92 1.59
CA ALA A 53 3.93 -12.22 1.20
C ALA A 53 2.47 -12.09 0.74
N ALA A 54 2.14 -12.65 -0.43
CA ALA A 54 0.75 -12.76 -0.89
C ALA A 54 -0.04 -13.71 0.03
N GLY A 55 -1.32 -13.40 0.24
CA GLY A 55 -2.15 -14.09 1.22
C GLY A 55 -2.79 -15.39 0.77
N GLY A 56 -2.87 -15.66 -0.54
CA GLY A 56 -3.47 -16.88 -1.09
C GLY A 56 -2.88 -18.17 -0.49
N PRO A 57 -1.55 -18.36 -0.55
CA PRO A 57 -0.87 -19.50 0.11
C PRO A 57 -1.00 -19.54 1.64
N LEU A 58 -1.50 -18.46 2.25
CA LEU A 58 -1.65 -18.30 3.70
C LEU A 58 -3.13 -18.34 4.15
N GLY A 59 -4.08 -18.55 3.23
CA GLY A 59 -5.49 -18.81 3.54
C GLY A 59 -6.49 -17.71 3.17
N ASP A 60 -6.06 -16.53 2.67
CA ASP A 60 -6.99 -15.52 2.10
C ASP A 60 -6.30 -14.73 0.98
N GLU A 61 -6.77 -14.96 -0.26
CA GLU A 61 -6.21 -14.37 -1.49
C GLU A 61 -6.36 -12.85 -1.61
N ARG A 62 -7.23 -12.24 -0.80
CA ARG A 62 -7.45 -10.78 -0.79
C ARG A 62 -6.42 -10.05 0.06
N HIS A 63 -5.62 -10.78 0.82
CA HIS A 63 -4.71 -10.20 1.80
C HIS A 63 -3.24 -10.29 1.38
N VAL A 64 -2.43 -9.50 2.05
CA VAL A 64 -0.97 -9.60 2.07
C VAL A 64 -0.47 -9.59 3.52
N ARG A 65 0.69 -10.21 3.75
CA ARG A 65 1.39 -10.18 5.04
C ARG A 65 2.66 -9.35 4.93
N ALA A 66 2.70 -8.22 5.64
CA ALA A 66 3.89 -7.39 5.75
C ALA A 66 4.54 -7.57 7.12
N SER A 67 5.80 -8.01 7.15
CA SER A 67 6.55 -8.07 8.41
C SER A 67 7.03 -6.69 8.83
N ILE A 68 6.89 -6.38 10.13
CA ILE A 68 7.40 -5.16 10.74
C ILE A 68 8.88 -5.36 11.08
N ARG A 69 9.68 -4.34 10.76
CA ARG A 69 11.13 -4.33 10.98
C ARG A 69 11.51 -3.13 11.83
N GLY A 70 11.99 -2.05 11.22
CA GLY A 70 12.37 -0.81 11.90
C GLY A 70 11.80 0.43 11.21
N ALA A 71 12.02 1.60 11.82
CA ALA A 71 11.38 2.86 11.43
C ALA A 71 11.47 3.15 9.91
N ALA A 72 12.67 3.07 9.34
CA ALA A 72 12.87 3.37 7.92
C ALA A 72 12.16 2.37 6.97
N ALA A 73 11.96 1.13 7.40
CA ALA A 73 11.17 0.15 6.64
C ALA A 73 9.67 0.41 6.80
N THR A 74 9.23 0.82 7.99
CA THR A 74 7.85 1.24 8.26
C THR A 74 7.44 2.44 7.40
N GLU A 75 8.28 3.48 7.29
CA GLU A 75 7.99 4.63 6.41
C GLU A 75 7.84 4.21 4.95
N ARG A 76 8.75 3.36 4.45
CA ARG A 76 8.68 2.86 3.07
C ARG A 76 7.42 2.05 2.83
N LEU A 77 7.03 1.20 3.79
CA LEU A 77 5.81 0.42 3.72
C LEU A 77 4.58 1.33 3.64
N LEU A 78 4.44 2.32 4.52
CA LEU A 78 3.30 3.24 4.53
C LEU A 78 3.22 4.08 3.25
N SER A 79 4.37 4.59 2.77
CA SER A 79 4.44 5.35 1.52
C SER A 79 4.03 4.50 0.30
N ALA A 80 4.53 3.26 0.23
CA ALA A 80 4.18 2.32 -0.84
C ALA A 80 2.70 1.92 -0.79
N LEU A 81 2.14 1.68 0.40
CA LEU A 81 0.72 1.35 0.57
C LEU A 81 -0.20 2.49 0.14
N SER A 82 0.11 3.73 0.52
CA SER A 82 -0.65 4.91 0.12
C SER A 82 -0.71 5.02 -1.42
N SER A 83 0.44 4.83 -2.08
CA SER A 83 0.53 4.85 -3.54
C SER A 83 -0.21 3.66 -4.20
N ALA A 84 -0.16 2.47 -3.58
CA ALA A 84 -0.74 1.25 -4.14
C ALA A 84 -2.26 1.15 -3.96
N ALA A 85 -2.79 1.69 -2.86
CA ALA A 85 -4.21 1.74 -2.54
C ALA A 85 -4.93 2.86 -3.31
N GLY A 86 -4.22 3.94 -3.66
CA GLY A 86 -4.76 5.14 -4.29
C GLY A 86 -4.63 5.25 -5.82
N GLY A 87 -4.45 4.17 -6.59
CA GLY A 87 -4.44 4.29 -8.05
C GLY A 87 -5.82 4.72 -8.56
N GLU A 88 -6.03 5.88 -9.19
CA GLU A 88 -5.22 6.59 -10.19
C GLU A 88 -4.15 7.60 -9.69
N PRO A 89 -2.95 7.61 -10.30
CA PRO A 89 -2.19 8.85 -10.41
C PRO A 89 -2.97 9.81 -11.32
N ARG A 90 -3.42 10.96 -10.80
CA ARG A 90 -3.77 12.09 -11.67
C ARG A 90 -2.50 12.57 -12.37
N SER A 91 -2.15 11.91 -13.47
CA SER A 91 -1.08 12.37 -14.35
C SER A 91 -1.59 13.58 -15.12
N SER A 92 -0.95 14.71 -14.82
CA SER A 92 -0.85 15.91 -15.62
C SER A 92 -0.68 15.60 -17.11
N ALA A 93 -1.77 15.60 -17.89
CA ALA A 93 -1.73 15.65 -19.36
C ALA A 93 -3.08 16.01 -20.00
N GLU A 94 -3.66 17.17 -19.65
CA GLU A 94 -4.33 18.00 -20.67
C GLU A 94 -3.67 19.37 -20.66
N ARG A 95 -2.50 19.43 -21.29
CA ARG A 95 -1.98 20.69 -21.82
C ARG A 95 -2.91 21.10 -22.95
N SER A 96 -3.88 21.96 -22.68
CA SER A 96 -4.32 22.95 -23.65
C SER A 96 -3.67 24.26 -23.21
N PRO A 97 -2.71 24.78 -23.99
CA PRO A 97 -3.12 25.70 -25.04
C PRO A 97 -2.20 25.66 -26.27
N SER A 98 -2.74 25.45 -27.46
CA SER A 98 -2.17 26.07 -28.66
C SER A 98 -3.12 26.04 -29.87
N GLY A 99 -3.69 27.22 -30.16
CA GLY A 99 -3.78 27.80 -31.50
C GLY A 99 -4.38 27.00 -32.65
N ARG A 100 -5.57 27.44 -33.09
CA ARG A 100 -5.74 27.85 -34.50
C ARG A 100 -6.93 28.82 -34.64
N ARG A 101 -6.60 30.11 -34.80
CA ARG A 101 -7.36 31.03 -35.66
C ARG A 101 -7.26 30.47 -37.08
N LEU A 102 -8.37 30.18 -37.74
CA LEU A 102 -8.56 30.27 -39.19
C LEU A 102 -10.07 30.36 -39.46
N GLY A 103 -10.48 31.37 -40.24
CA GLY A 103 -11.86 31.55 -40.72
C GLY A 103 -12.48 32.85 -40.24
#